data_AF-A0A356M205-F1
#
_entry.id   AF-A0A356M205-F1
#
_cell.length_a   1.000
_cell.length_b   1.000
_cell.length_c   1.000
_cell.angle_alpha   90.00
_cell.angle_beta   90.00
_cell.angle_gamma   90.00
#
_symmetry.space_group_name_H-M   'P 1'
#
loop_
_entity.id
_entity.type
_entity.pdbx_description
1 polymer ?
#
loop_
_entity_poly.entity_id
_entity_poly.type
_entity_poly.pdbx_seq_one_letter_code
_entity_poly.pdbx_strand_id
1 'polypeptide(L)'
;MDAIMEIAREHRLLVIEDCCQAAGAEYHGKKAGTFGDISAFSLNVFKTISAGDGGMVVTSDKNLYERAFGFHDQGHKPQRTGVEIGNRSIVGMNMRMNELTGAVALAQLRKIDRILERLRASKKLLKDRLAGIPGLGFRRINDAEGECATLLTLLFPTKAKADAFSAAVGGKTLAHSGWHVYNNMEQILDKKTTTAYNCPYVCSEYGQEINYYAHMLPQTDDILERAVNISIGVVDKGLGAGFGINILSENEEIIQTAEKIAQIAANL
;
A
#
# COMPACT_ATOMS: atom_id res chain seq x y z
N MET A 1 11.72 -4.52 8.24
CA MET A 1 12.53 -4.68 7.02
C MET A 1 13.78 -5.52 7.25
N ASP A 2 14.38 -5.48 8.45
CA ASP A 2 15.64 -6.18 8.75
C ASP A 2 15.65 -7.67 8.35
N ALA A 3 14.67 -8.44 8.80
CA ALA A 3 14.56 -9.87 8.45
C ALA A 3 14.38 -10.11 6.95
N ILE A 4 13.62 -9.25 6.25
CA ILE A 4 13.43 -9.36 4.79
C ILE A 4 14.77 -9.11 4.07
N MET A 5 15.50 -8.08 4.48
CA MET A 5 16.79 -7.74 3.88
C MET A 5 17.86 -8.80 4.19
N GLU A 6 17.82 -9.43 5.35
CA GLU A 6 18.71 -10.54 5.70
C GLU A 6 18.49 -11.74 4.77
N ILE A 7 17.24 -12.21 4.64
CA ILE A 7 16.87 -13.29 3.72
C ILE A 7 17.26 -12.94 2.28
N ALA A 8 16.96 -11.72 1.84
CA ALA A 8 17.30 -11.30 0.48
C ALA A 8 18.81 -11.35 0.21
N ARG A 9 19.64 -10.90 1.17
CA ARG A 9 21.10 -10.99 1.04
C ARG A 9 21.60 -12.43 1.02
N GLU A 10 21.12 -13.28 1.92
CA GLU A 10 21.48 -14.70 1.98
C GLU A 10 21.21 -15.41 0.65
N HIS A 11 20.07 -15.11 0.03
CA HIS A 11 19.64 -15.73 -1.22
C HIS A 11 20.01 -14.95 -2.48
N ARG A 12 20.74 -13.83 -2.35
CA ARG A 12 21.12 -12.93 -3.47
C ARG A 12 19.91 -12.48 -4.30
N LEU A 13 18.82 -12.13 -3.62
CA LEU A 13 17.59 -11.64 -4.21
C LEU A 13 17.58 -10.11 -4.24
N LEU A 14 16.99 -9.56 -5.30
CA LEU A 14 16.61 -8.15 -5.34
C LEU A 14 15.36 -7.92 -4.49
N VAL A 15 15.29 -6.76 -3.84
CA VAL A 15 14.14 -6.31 -3.06
C VAL A 15 13.52 -5.11 -3.74
N ILE A 16 12.26 -5.26 -4.13
CA ILE A 16 11.42 -4.17 -4.64
C ILE A 16 10.47 -3.74 -3.52
N GLU A 17 10.52 -2.47 -3.15
CA GLU A 17 9.59 -1.92 -2.17
C GLU A 17 8.39 -1.28 -2.86
N ASP A 18 7.20 -1.86 -2.69
CA ASP A 18 5.95 -1.15 -3.00
C ASP A 18 5.60 -0.22 -1.82
N CYS A 19 5.89 1.06 -2.00
CA CYS A 19 5.61 2.12 -1.04
C CYS A 19 4.40 2.97 -1.44
N CYS A 20 3.51 2.45 -2.31
CA CYS A 20 2.36 3.22 -2.81
C CYS A 20 1.41 3.70 -1.71
N GLN A 21 1.36 3.03 -0.55
CA GLN A 21 0.59 3.47 0.63
C GLN A 21 1.46 3.88 1.83
N ALA A 22 2.77 4.07 1.61
CA ALA A 22 3.76 4.30 2.68
C ALA A 22 4.61 5.57 2.44
N ALA A 23 4.08 6.54 1.67
CA ALA A 23 4.77 7.81 1.43
C ALA A 23 5.02 8.55 2.74
N GLY A 24 6.31 8.71 3.09
CA GLY A 24 6.78 9.36 4.31
C GLY A 24 6.87 8.45 5.54
N ALA A 25 6.54 7.16 5.42
CA ALA A 25 6.78 6.18 6.47
C ALA A 25 8.27 6.01 6.76
N GLU A 26 8.58 5.53 7.96
CA GLU A 26 9.91 5.17 8.42
C GLU A 26 9.91 3.79 9.08
N TYR A 27 11.09 3.19 9.11
CA TYR A 27 11.38 2.01 9.91
C TYR A 27 12.78 2.16 10.50
N HIS A 28 12.87 2.20 11.83
CA HIS A 28 14.10 2.44 12.59
C HIS A 28 14.82 3.73 12.13
N GLY A 29 14.07 4.81 11.95
CA GLY A 29 14.59 6.13 11.56
C GLY A 29 15.02 6.26 10.09
N LYS A 30 14.79 5.23 9.27
CA LYS A 30 15.08 5.25 7.83
C LYS A 30 13.79 5.25 7.02
N LYS A 31 13.70 6.11 6.00
CA LYS A 31 12.49 6.29 5.16
C LYS A 31 12.17 5.02 4.37
N ALA A 32 10.90 4.65 4.31
CA ALA A 32 10.40 3.61 3.41
C ALA A 32 10.77 3.96 1.95
N GLY A 33 11.11 2.94 1.16
CA GLY A 33 11.60 3.13 -0.20
C GLY A 33 13.09 3.42 -0.29
N THR A 34 13.86 3.11 0.76
CA THR A 34 15.32 3.22 0.76
C THR A 34 16.01 1.97 1.29
N PHE A 35 15.26 0.90 1.56
CA PHE A 35 15.78 -0.36 2.09
C PHE A 35 16.16 -1.33 0.98
N GLY A 36 15.28 -1.48 -0.02
CA GLY A 36 15.48 -2.36 -1.15
C GLY A 36 16.33 -1.71 -2.25
N ASP A 37 16.43 -2.42 -3.37
CA ASP A 37 17.20 -1.97 -4.53
C ASP A 37 16.46 -0.89 -5.34
N ILE A 38 15.13 -0.98 -5.38
CA ILE A 38 14.26 -0.03 -6.08
C ILE A 38 12.88 0.00 -5.43
N SER A 39 12.22 1.15 -5.50
CA SER A 39 10.94 1.35 -4.82
C SER A 39 9.96 2.13 -5.69
N ALA A 40 8.68 1.87 -5.50
CA ALA A 40 7.60 2.59 -6.18
C ALA A 40 6.72 3.35 -5.20
N PHE A 41 6.29 4.53 -5.60
CA PHE A 41 5.27 5.33 -4.91
C PHE A 41 4.15 5.68 -5.88
N SER A 42 2.95 5.84 -5.35
CA SER A 42 1.77 6.27 -6.10
C SER A 42 1.34 7.67 -5.67
N LEU A 43 0.86 8.44 -6.63
CA LEU A 43 0.26 9.77 -6.45
C LEU A 43 -1.23 9.77 -6.81
N ASN A 44 -1.85 8.58 -6.88
CA ASN A 44 -3.29 8.45 -7.07
C ASN A 44 -4.08 9.16 -5.94
N VAL A 45 -5.34 9.51 -6.20
CA VAL A 45 -6.22 10.25 -5.27
C VAL A 45 -6.38 9.62 -3.88
N PHE A 46 -6.22 8.30 -3.74
CA PHE A 46 -6.36 7.60 -2.45
C PHE A 46 -5.03 7.39 -1.70
N LYS A 47 -3.99 8.19 -1.97
CA LYS A 47 -2.67 8.08 -1.30
C LYS A 47 -2.44 9.20 -0.29
N THR A 48 -1.44 9.04 0.59
CA THR A 48 -1.08 10.05 1.63
C THR A 48 -0.85 11.44 1.03
N ILE A 49 -0.23 11.48 -0.15
CA ILE A 49 -0.12 12.66 -1.01
C ILE A 49 -0.61 12.29 -2.41
N SER A 50 -1.20 13.24 -3.14
CA SER A 50 -1.78 12.95 -4.46
C SER A 50 -1.52 14.06 -5.47
N ALA A 51 -1.40 13.67 -6.74
CA ALA A 51 -1.39 14.58 -7.88
C ALA A 51 -2.53 14.25 -8.87
N GLY A 52 -3.64 13.69 -8.38
CA GLY A 52 -4.68 13.09 -9.20
C GLY A 52 -4.28 11.66 -9.56
N ASP A 53 -3.38 11.53 -10.54
CA ASP A 53 -2.73 10.28 -10.91
C ASP A 53 -1.24 10.51 -11.19
N GLY A 54 -0.43 9.49 -10.92
CA GLY A 54 1.00 9.53 -11.13
C GLY A 54 1.72 8.52 -10.24
N GLY A 55 3.04 8.45 -10.41
CA GLY A 55 3.89 7.59 -9.60
C GLY A 55 5.33 8.01 -9.66
N MET A 56 6.13 7.49 -8.74
CA MET A 56 7.56 7.74 -8.68
C MET A 56 8.28 6.41 -8.49
N VAL A 57 9.43 6.29 -9.13
CA VAL A 57 10.38 5.22 -8.85
C VAL A 57 11.62 5.84 -8.24
N VAL A 58 12.11 5.27 -7.15
CA VAL A 58 13.34 5.72 -6.47
C VAL A 58 14.30 4.56 -6.34
N THR A 59 15.59 4.85 -6.44
CA THR A 59 16.68 3.90 -6.23
C THR A 59 17.97 4.67 -5.97
N SER A 60 18.90 4.06 -5.27
CA SER A 60 20.28 4.57 -5.12
C SER A 60 21.23 3.98 -6.18
N ASP A 61 20.79 2.99 -6.94
CA ASP A 61 21.58 2.36 -8.00
C ASP A 61 21.40 3.10 -9.33
N LYS A 62 22.51 3.61 -9.88
CA LYS A 62 22.52 4.37 -11.13
C LYS A 62 22.07 3.55 -12.33
N ASN A 63 22.42 2.27 -12.41
CA ASN A 63 22.03 1.40 -13.52
C ASN A 63 20.52 1.13 -13.48
N LEU A 64 19.95 0.88 -12.29
CA LEU A 64 18.50 0.74 -12.12
C LEU A 64 17.77 2.04 -12.46
N TYR A 65 18.31 3.19 -12.04
CA TYR A 65 17.75 4.50 -12.41
C TYR A 65 17.71 4.71 -13.92
N GLU A 66 18.83 4.48 -14.63
CA GLU A 66 18.89 4.65 -16.08
C GLU A 66 17.94 3.70 -16.82
N ARG A 67 17.82 2.45 -16.35
CA ARG A 67 16.89 1.46 -16.90
C ARG A 67 15.43 1.84 -16.65
N ALA A 68 15.09 2.28 -15.44
CA ALA A 68 13.74 2.73 -15.10
C ALA A 68 13.35 3.96 -15.92
N PHE A 69 14.25 4.94 -16.04
CA PHE A 69 14.03 6.14 -16.87
C PHE A 69 13.84 5.76 -18.34
N GLY A 70 14.70 4.88 -18.88
CA GLY A 70 14.58 4.39 -20.24
C GLY A 70 13.25 3.68 -20.48
N PHE A 71 12.79 2.83 -19.56
CA PHE A 71 11.51 2.15 -19.72
C PHE A 71 10.33 3.13 -19.66
N HIS A 72 10.41 4.14 -18.79
CA HIS A 72 9.40 5.20 -18.65
C HIS A 72 9.31 6.13 -19.87
N ASP A 73 10.43 6.38 -20.56
CA ASP A 73 10.55 7.33 -21.66
C ASP A 73 11.13 6.70 -22.93
N GLN A 74 10.49 5.64 -23.42
CA GLN A 74 10.69 5.08 -24.76
C GLN A 74 12.16 4.72 -25.11
N GLY A 75 12.91 4.24 -24.14
CA GLY A 75 14.29 3.77 -24.27
C GLY A 75 15.36 4.87 -24.16
N HIS A 76 14.97 6.10 -23.85
CA HIS A 76 15.91 7.23 -23.80
C HIS A 76 16.67 7.35 -22.49
N LYS A 77 17.81 8.04 -22.53
CA LYS A 77 18.61 8.35 -21.35
C LYS A 77 18.11 9.63 -20.63
N PRO A 78 18.33 9.74 -19.32
CA PRO A 78 18.08 10.96 -18.56
C PRO A 78 18.78 12.19 -19.16
N GLN A 79 18.23 13.39 -18.92
CA GLN A 79 18.84 14.69 -19.26
C GLN A 79 19.13 14.93 -20.75
N ARG A 80 18.49 14.19 -21.67
CA ARG A 80 18.59 14.48 -23.11
C ARG A 80 18.10 15.90 -23.44
N THR A 81 18.74 16.57 -24.40
CA THR A 81 18.36 17.92 -24.85
C THR A 81 17.69 17.94 -26.24
N GLY A 82 17.30 16.78 -26.77
CA GLY A 82 16.67 16.66 -28.09
C GLY A 82 16.21 15.25 -28.44
N VAL A 83 15.80 15.04 -29.69
CA VAL A 83 15.42 13.72 -30.22
C VAL A 83 16.67 12.98 -30.68
N GLU A 84 17.04 11.93 -29.95
CA GLU A 84 18.15 11.04 -30.32
C GLU A 84 17.65 9.87 -31.17
N ILE A 85 18.36 9.55 -32.25
CA ILE A 85 18.12 8.40 -33.12
C ILE A 85 19.28 7.41 -32.98
N GLY A 86 18.98 6.12 -32.82
CA GLY A 86 19.98 5.03 -32.84
C GLY A 86 20.74 4.77 -31.53
N ASN A 87 20.49 5.51 -30.45
CA ASN A 87 21.24 5.43 -29.18
C ASN A 87 20.45 4.83 -27.99
N ARG A 88 19.33 4.13 -28.27
CA ARG A 88 18.47 3.54 -27.23
C ARG A 88 18.99 2.15 -26.85
N SER A 89 19.19 1.91 -25.55
CA SER A 89 19.69 0.62 -25.04
C SER A 89 18.58 -0.41 -24.77
N ILE A 90 17.33 0.04 -24.61
CA ILE A 90 16.16 -0.81 -24.33
C ILE A 90 14.92 -0.33 -25.08
N VAL A 91 13.95 -1.23 -25.24
CA VAL A 91 12.57 -0.85 -25.61
C VAL A 91 11.85 -0.37 -24.36
N GLY A 92 11.29 0.84 -24.41
CA GLY A 92 10.50 1.43 -23.33
C GLY A 92 9.06 1.71 -23.74
N MET A 93 8.25 2.10 -22.76
CA MET A 93 6.89 2.61 -22.93
C MET A 93 6.87 4.14 -22.82
N ASN A 94 5.71 4.75 -23.04
CA ASN A 94 5.48 6.15 -22.71
C ASN A 94 4.67 6.22 -21.42
N MET A 95 5.35 6.36 -20.29
CA MET A 95 4.76 6.52 -18.96
C MET A 95 5.05 7.90 -18.37
N ARG A 96 5.33 8.89 -19.23
CA ARG A 96 5.75 10.23 -18.81
C ARG A 96 4.69 10.92 -17.97
N MET A 97 5.11 11.44 -16.83
CA MET A 97 4.33 12.39 -16.04
C MET A 97 4.42 13.78 -16.67
N ASN A 98 3.30 14.49 -16.76
CA ASN A 98 3.29 15.86 -17.26
C ASN A 98 3.66 16.88 -16.17
N GLU A 99 4.08 18.08 -16.58
CA GLU A 99 4.53 19.15 -15.68
C GLU A 99 3.47 19.60 -14.67
N LEU A 100 2.17 19.59 -15.04
CA LEU A 100 1.11 19.99 -14.11
C LEU A 100 0.96 18.99 -12.97
N THR A 101 0.97 17.70 -13.28
CA THR A 101 1.01 16.62 -12.27
C THR A 101 2.26 16.75 -11.40
N GLY A 102 3.43 17.02 -12.00
CA GLY A 102 4.67 17.26 -11.27
C GLY A 102 4.60 18.46 -10.31
N ALA A 103 4.00 19.57 -10.74
CA ALA A 103 3.83 20.76 -9.92
C ALA A 103 2.93 20.49 -8.70
N VAL A 104 1.83 19.76 -8.88
CA VAL A 104 0.94 19.34 -7.78
C VAL A 104 1.67 18.40 -6.83
N ALA A 105 2.37 17.39 -7.35
CA ALA A 105 3.15 16.45 -6.57
C ALA A 105 4.19 17.16 -5.69
N LEU A 106 4.93 18.12 -6.25
CA LEU A 106 5.91 18.92 -5.53
C LEU A 106 5.28 19.75 -4.39
N ALA A 107 4.13 20.39 -4.66
CA ALA A 107 3.41 21.15 -3.65
C ALA A 107 2.86 20.28 -2.51
N GLN A 108 2.48 19.03 -2.81
CA GLN A 108 1.99 18.06 -1.83
C GLN A 108 3.13 17.46 -1.01
N LEU A 109 4.26 17.12 -1.66
CA LEU A 109 5.45 16.61 -0.98
C LEU A 109 5.96 17.60 0.07
N ARG A 110 5.95 18.91 -0.23
CA ARG A 110 6.30 19.98 0.73
C ARG A 110 5.40 20.03 1.97
N LYS A 111 4.24 19.36 1.95
CA LYS A 111 3.28 19.32 3.07
C LYS A 111 3.32 17.98 3.82
N ILE A 112 4.14 17.02 3.40
CA ILE A 112 4.06 15.64 3.86
C ILE A 112 4.20 15.53 5.38
N ASP A 113 5.14 16.25 5.99
CA ASP A 113 5.35 16.20 7.44
C ASP A 113 4.11 16.70 8.21
N ARG A 114 3.50 17.80 7.77
CA ARG A 114 2.26 18.34 8.35
C ARG A 114 1.09 17.36 8.18
N ILE A 115 0.99 16.69 7.04
CA ILE A 115 -0.04 15.68 6.78
C ILE A 115 0.15 14.49 7.74
N LEU A 116 1.38 13.98 7.86
CA LEU A 116 1.71 12.85 8.73
C LEU A 116 1.48 13.19 10.21
N GLU A 117 1.89 14.37 10.66
CA GLU A 117 1.64 14.84 12.03
C GLU A 117 0.14 14.81 12.35
N ARG A 118 -0.69 15.34 11.44
CA ARG A 118 -2.15 15.32 11.58
C ARG A 118 -2.70 13.89 11.63
N LEU A 119 -2.31 13.04 10.68
CA LEU A 119 -2.77 11.64 10.61
C LEU A 119 -2.40 10.86 11.89
N ARG A 120 -1.16 11.00 12.36
CA ARG A 120 -0.67 10.35 13.57
C ARG A 120 -1.43 10.81 14.80
N ALA A 121 -1.65 12.12 14.96
CA ALA A 121 -2.44 12.66 16.06
C ALA A 121 -3.88 12.13 16.05
N SER A 122 -4.55 12.16 14.89
CA SER A 122 -5.93 11.67 14.75
C SER A 122 -6.05 10.17 15.03
N LYS A 123 -5.15 9.35 14.44
CA LYS A 123 -5.12 7.91 14.69
C LYS A 123 -4.85 7.59 16.15
N LYS A 124 -3.91 8.31 16.78
CA LYS A 124 -3.58 8.13 18.20
C LYS A 124 -4.79 8.41 19.07
N LEU A 125 -5.46 9.54 18.87
CA LEU A 125 -6.67 9.89 19.63
C LEU A 125 -7.76 8.83 19.49
N LEU A 126 -8.05 8.40 18.26
CA LEU A 126 -9.04 7.35 18.00
C LEU A 126 -8.65 6.02 18.65
N LYS A 127 -7.40 5.57 18.44
CA LYS A 127 -6.90 4.28 18.97
C LYS A 127 -6.89 4.26 20.49
N ASP A 128 -6.47 5.35 21.14
CA ASP A 128 -6.43 5.45 22.61
C ASP A 128 -7.82 5.33 23.22
N ARG A 129 -8.86 5.85 22.56
CA ARG A 129 -10.26 5.72 23.01
C ARG A 129 -10.83 4.30 22.86
N LEU A 130 -10.27 3.51 21.94
CA LEU A 130 -10.67 2.14 21.70
C LEU A 130 -9.82 1.13 22.49
N ALA A 131 -8.72 1.58 23.08
CA ALA A 131 -7.83 0.72 23.84
C ALA A 131 -8.54 0.14 25.08
N GLY A 132 -8.37 -1.16 25.31
CA GLY A 132 -8.93 -1.85 26.47
C GLY A 132 -10.35 -2.41 26.29
N ILE A 133 -10.99 -2.19 25.14
CA ILE A 133 -12.27 -2.86 24.83
C ILE A 133 -12.03 -4.37 24.74
N PRO A 134 -12.70 -5.20 25.57
CA PRO A 134 -12.48 -6.63 25.59
C PRO A 134 -12.73 -7.27 24.23
N GLY A 135 -11.77 -8.06 23.75
CA GLY A 135 -11.86 -8.75 22.47
C GLY A 135 -11.55 -7.90 21.23
N LEU A 136 -11.34 -6.58 21.36
CA LEU A 136 -10.94 -5.73 20.24
C LEU A 136 -9.41 -5.55 20.20
N GLY A 137 -8.78 -6.08 19.17
CA GLY A 137 -7.36 -5.94 18.91
C GLY A 137 -7.04 -4.91 17.82
N PHE A 138 -5.74 -4.67 17.61
CA PHE A 138 -5.23 -3.82 16.54
C PHE A 138 -4.16 -4.55 15.73
N ARG A 139 -4.04 -4.22 14.44
CA ARG A 139 -2.91 -4.69 13.62
C ARG A 139 -1.57 -4.35 14.29
N ARG A 140 -0.64 -5.31 14.28
CA ARG A 140 0.75 -5.10 14.69
C ARG A 140 1.43 -4.06 13.80
N ILE A 141 2.01 -3.05 14.42
CA ILE A 141 2.88 -2.06 13.76
C ILE A 141 4.31 -2.33 14.24
N ASN A 142 5.23 -2.58 13.30
CA ASN A 142 6.60 -2.97 13.63
C ASN A 142 7.48 -1.79 14.07
N ASP A 143 7.13 -0.58 13.66
CA ASP A 143 7.68 0.68 14.15
C ASP A 143 6.54 1.70 14.22
N ALA A 144 6.08 1.99 15.44
CA ALA A 144 4.90 2.83 15.66
C ALA A 144 5.15 4.31 15.33
N GLU A 145 6.38 4.80 15.57
CA GLU A 145 6.76 6.19 15.32
C GLU A 145 6.92 6.45 13.81
N GLY A 146 7.33 5.42 13.07
CA GLY A 146 7.50 5.49 11.61
C GLY A 146 6.21 5.35 10.78
N GLU A 147 5.04 5.13 11.38
CA GLU A 147 3.82 4.87 10.61
C GLU A 147 3.28 6.11 9.87
N CYS A 148 2.68 5.94 8.68
CA CYS A 148 1.91 7.01 8.02
C CYS A 148 0.58 7.35 8.71
N ALA A 149 0.01 6.38 9.43
CA ALA A 149 -1.27 6.49 10.13
C ALA A 149 -2.50 6.78 9.24
N THR A 150 -2.50 6.36 7.97
CA THR A 150 -3.62 6.56 7.03
C THR A 150 -4.87 5.73 7.35
N LEU A 151 -4.69 4.61 8.06
CA LEU A 151 -5.71 3.64 8.44
C LEU A 151 -5.51 3.14 9.88
N LEU A 152 -6.61 2.79 10.55
CA LEU A 152 -6.60 2.02 11.79
C LEU A 152 -7.28 0.67 11.53
N THR A 153 -6.50 -0.40 11.52
CA THR A 153 -7.04 -1.76 11.33
C THR A 153 -7.39 -2.38 12.68
N LEU A 154 -8.68 -2.67 12.87
CA LEU A 154 -9.22 -3.42 14.00
C LEU A 154 -9.10 -4.92 13.72
N LEU A 155 -8.78 -5.70 14.74
CA LEU A 155 -8.74 -7.16 14.69
C LEU A 155 -9.74 -7.74 15.69
N PHE A 156 -10.69 -8.53 15.21
CA PHE A 156 -11.69 -9.21 16.03
C PHE A 156 -11.23 -10.64 16.36
N PRO A 157 -11.77 -11.27 17.42
CA PRO A 157 -11.33 -12.59 17.84
C PRO A 157 -11.87 -13.69 16.93
N THR A 158 -12.96 -13.43 16.20
CA THR A 158 -13.58 -14.36 15.26
C THR A 158 -14.09 -13.62 14.03
N LYS A 159 -14.21 -14.35 12.90
CA LYS A 159 -14.82 -13.84 11.68
C LYS A 159 -16.25 -13.35 11.93
N ALA A 160 -17.04 -14.10 12.68
CA ALA A 160 -18.44 -13.76 12.99
C ALA A 160 -18.58 -12.38 13.67
N LYS A 161 -17.68 -12.04 14.61
CA LYS A 161 -17.67 -10.71 15.23
C LYS A 161 -17.23 -9.62 14.25
N ALA A 162 -16.23 -9.89 13.41
CA ALA A 162 -15.80 -8.95 12.38
C ALA A 162 -16.90 -8.66 11.35
N ASP A 163 -17.63 -9.69 10.93
CA ASP A 163 -18.77 -9.58 10.01
C ASP A 163 -19.91 -8.77 10.65
N ALA A 164 -20.26 -9.08 11.91
CA ALA A 164 -21.31 -8.36 12.64
C ALA A 164 -20.96 -6.88 12.85
N PHE A 165 -19.71 -6.58 13.21
CA PHE A 165 -19.22 -5.21 13.28
C PHE A 165 -19.31 -4.52 11.91
N SER A 166 -18.81 -5.18 10.86
CA SER A 166 -18.80 -4.65 9.49
C SER A 166 -20.22 -4.32 9.02
N ALA A 167 -21.19 -5.19 9.28
CA ALA A 167 -22.60 -4.95 8.96
C ALA A 167 -23.15 -3.72 9.70
N ALA A 168 -22.85 -3.58 11.00
CA ALA A 168 -23.31 -2.45 11.82
C ALA A 168 -22.75 -1.09 11.36
N VAL A 169 -21.54 -1.05 10.81
CA VAL A 169 -20.92 0.18 10.29
C VAL A 169 -21.14 0.40 8.80
N GLY A 170 -21.85 -0.50 8.12
CA GLY A 170 -22.02 -0.47 6.65
C GLY A 170 -20.70 -0.67 5.89
N GLY A 171 -19.75 -1.38 6.51
CA GLY A 171 -18.43 -1.68 5.98
C GLY A 171 -18.29 -3.15 5.55
N LYS A 172 -17.05 -3.63 5.52
CA LYS A 172 -16.71 -5.00 5.15
C LYS A 172 -15.41 -5.41 5.85
N THR A 173 -15.21 -6.71 6.04
CA THR A 173 -13.90 -7.26 6.45
C THR A 173 -12.91 -7.17 5.30
N LEU A 174 -11.61 -7.21 5.60
CA LEU A 174 -10.57 -7.07 4.58
C LEU A 174 -10.60 -8.19 3.54
N ALA A 175 -11.08 -9.38 3.91
CA ALA A 175 -11.33 -10.50 2.99
C ALA A 175 -12.26 -10.14 1.81
N HIS A 176 -13.08 -9.09 1.96
CA HIS A 176 -14.00 -8.61 0.91
C HIS A 176 -13.53 -7.30 0.25
N SER A 177 -12.24 -6.95 0.33
CA SER A 177 -11.65 -5.75 -0.29
C SER A 177 -11.32 -5.94 -1.78
N GLY A 178 -12.16 -6.68 -2.50
CA GLY A 178 -12.05 -6.91 -3.95
C GLY A 178 -10.67 -7.40 -4.36
N TRP A 179 -10.13 -6.78 -5.41
CA TRP A 179 -8.84 -7.12 -6.03
C TRP A 179 -7.60 -6.95 -5.13
N HIS A 180 -7.74 -6.33 -3.95
CA HIS A 180 -6.64 -6.26 -2.98
C HIS A 180 -6.42 -7.58 -2.23
N VAL A 181 -7.30 -8.57 -2.42
CA VAL A 181 -7.22 -9.90 -1.82
C VAL A 181 -6.81 -10.89 -2.90
N TYR A 182 -5.74 -11.67 -2.63
CA TYR A 182 -5.15 -12.59 -3.62
C TYR A 182 -6.15 -13.62 -4.16
N ASN A 183 -7.13 -14.03 -3.35
CA ASN A 183 -8.23 -14.92 -3.75
C ASN A 183 -9.09 -14.37 -4.90
N ASN A 184 -9.02 -13.07 -5.17
CA ASN A 184 -9.79 -12.38 -6.21
C ASN A 184 -8.93 -11.93 -7.40
N MET A 185 -7.64 -12.30 -7.46
CA MET A 185 -6.72 -11.88 -8.54
C MET A 185 -6.75 -12.88 -9.69
N GLU A 186 -7.72 -12.76 -10.59
CA GLU A 186 -7.89 -13.72 -11.69
C GLU A 186 -6.68 -13.80 -12.63
N GLN A 187 -5.83 -12.78 -12.70
CA GLN A 187 -4.61 -12.80 -13.51
C GLN A 187 -3.60 -13.81 -12.95
N ILE A 188 -3.53 -13.94 -11.63
CA ILE A 188 -2.62 -14.86 -10.95
C ILE A 188 -3.22 -16.26 -10.92
N LEU A 189 -4.50 -16.37 -10.55
CA LEU A 189 -5.20 -17.65 -10.41
C LEU A 189 -5.39 -18.35 -11.76
N ASP A 190 -5.73 -17.59 -12.82
CA ASP A 190 -5.86 -18.14 -14.17
C ASP A 190 -4.53 -18.14 -14.94
N LYS A 191 -3.41 -17.79 -14.28
CA LYS A 191 -2.06 -17.81 -14.87
C LYS A 191 -1.98 -17.01 -16.18
N LYS A 192 -2.55 -15.80 -16.18
CA LYS A 192 -2.59 -14.89 -17.33
C LYS A 192 -1.35 -14.00 -17.35
N THR A 193 -0.79 -13.82 -18.54
CA THR A 193 0.33 -12.90 -18.78
C THR A 193 0.00 -11.98 -19.96
N THR A 194 0.84 -10.99 -20.21
CA THR A 194 0.68 -10.04 -21.31
C THR A 194 1.05 -10.61 -22.69
N THR A 195 1.52 -11.86 -22.75
CA THR A 195 2.01 -12.49 -24.00
C THR A 195 1.47 -13.90 -24.17
N ALA A 196 1.32 -14.36 -25.42
CA ALA A 196 0.89 -15.73 -25.70
C ALA A 196 1.92 -16.80 -25.27
N TYR A 197 3.18 -16.42 -25.06
CA TYR A 197 4.24 -17.32 -24.60
C TYR A 197 4.03 -17.78 -23.14
N ASN A 198 3.26 -17.02 -22.36
CA ASN A 198 2.81 -17.35 -21.01
C ASN A 198 3.88 -17.81 -20.00
N CYS A 199 5.10 -17.25 -20.11
CA CYS A 199 6.08 -17.30 -19.02
C CYS A 199 5.61 -16.45 -17.82
N PRO A 200 5.82 -16.91 -16.57
CA PRO A 200 6.57 -18.11 -16.18
C PRO A 200 5.71 -19.38 -16.02
N TYR A 201 4.43 -19.35 -16.40
CA TYR A 201 3.47 -20.41 -16.07
C TYR A 201 3.52 -21.65 -16.98
N VAL A 202 3.78 -21.46 -18.28
CA VAL A 202 3.72 -22.54 -19.28
C VAL A 202 5.02 -22.71 -20.07
N CYS A 203 5.96 -21.77 -19.95
CA CYS A 203 7.19 -21.82 -20.72
C CYS A 203 8.20 -22.82 -20.12
N SER A 204 8.82 -23.62 -20.99
CA SER A 204 9.83 -24.63 -20.63
C SER A 204 11.08 -24.05 -19.96
N GLU A 205 11.35 -22.78 -20.20
CA GLU A 205 12.57 -22.06 -19.84
C GLU A 205 12.58 -21.64 -18.37
N TYR A 206 11.41 -21.54 -17.73
CA TYR A 206 11.34 -21.26 -16.29
C TYR A 206 11.73 -22.47 -15.45
N GLY A 207 11.48 -23.69 -15.95
CA GLY A 207 11.96 -24.93 -15.33
C GLY A 207 11.34 -25.28 -13.97
N GLN A 208 10.27 -24.58 -13.55
CA GLN A 208 9.54 -24.86 -12.32
C GLN A 208 8.03 -24.87 -12.58
N GLU A 209 7.33 -25.79 -11.92
CA GLU A 209 5.87 -25.79 -11.91
C GLU A 209 5.36 -24.70 -10.96
N ILE A 210 4.54 -23.78 -11.48
CA ILE A 210 3.89 -22.75 -10.69
C ILE A 210 2.42 -23.11 -10.51
N ASN A 211 1.99 -23.28 -9.27
CA ASN A 211 0.60 -23.53 -8.94
C ASN A 211 0.10 -22.54 -7.85
N TYR A 212 -0.87 -21.72 -8.23
CA TYR A 212 -1.58 -20.82 -7.32
C TYR A 212 -3.05 -21.20 -7.31
N TYR A 213 -3.68 -21.20 -6.14
CA TYR A 213 -5.10 -21.49 -5.99
C TYR A 213 -5.69 -20.63 -4.86
N ALA A 214 -7.00 -20.37 -4.94
CA ALA A 214 -7.69 -19.62 -3.90
C ALA A 214 -7.58 -20.37 -2.55
N HIS A 215 -7.40 -19.61 -1.47
CA HIS A 215 -7.25 -20.10 -0.10
C HIS A 215 -5.96 -20.87 0.20
N MET A 216 -4.93 -20.74 -0.65
CA MET A 216 -3.63 -21.39 -0.41
C MET A 216 -2.86 -20.82 0.79
N LEU A 217 -3.25 -19.65 1.32
CA LEU A 217 -2.58 -18.97 2.44
C LEU A 217 -3.53 -18.87 3.66
N PRO A 218 -3.74 -19.95 4.43
CA PRO A 218 -4.75 -20.00 5.49
C PRO A 218 -4.51 -18.98 6.62
N GLN A 219 -3.24 -18.67 6.93
CA GLN A 219 -2.90 -17.63 7.92
C GLN A 219 -3.30 -16.23 7.44
N THR A 220 -3.13 -15.95 6.14
CA THR A 220 -3.55 -14.69 5.54
C THR A 220 -5.06 -14.57 5.55
N ASP A 221 -5.76 -15.65 5.16
CA ASP A 221 -7.22 -15.68 5.13
C ASP A 221 -7.82 -15.41 6.52
N ASP A 222 -7.34 -16.11 7.55
CA ASP A 222 -7.79 -15.91 8.94
C ASP A 222 -7.60 -14.45 9.41
N ILE A 223 -6.46 -13.83 9.09
CA ILE A 223 -6.21 -12.43 9.44
C ILE A 223 -7.19 -11.50 8.72
N LEU A 224 -7.36 -11.67 7.40
CA LEU A 224 -8.18 -10.80 6.56
C LEU A 224 -9.67 -10.92 6.90
N GLU A 225 -10.14 -12.11 7.25
CA GLU A 225 -11.53 -12.38 7.65
C GLU A 225 -11.89 -11.73 8.98
N ARG A 226 -10.90 -11.50 9.85
CA ARG A 226 -11.08 -10.90 11.17
C ARG A 226 -10.67 -9.43 11.24
N ALA A 227 -10.19 -8.86 10.14
CA ALA A 227 -9.70 -7.49 10.07
C ALA A 227 -10.72 -6.55 9.45
N VAL A 228 -10.86 -5.36 10.03
CA VAL A 228 -11.69 -4.26 9.49
C VAL A 228 -10.87 -2.98 9.49
N ASN A 229 -10.81 -2.29 8.35
CA ASN A 229 -10.14 -0.99 8.26
C ASN A 229 -11.08 0.14 8.65
N ILE A 230 -10.61 1.00 9.55
CA ILE A 230 -11.21 2.29 9.86
C ILE A 230 -10.39 3.37 9.16
N SER A 231 -11.04 4.22 8.38
CA SER A 231 -10.36 5.34 7.71
C SER A 231 -9.84 6.34 8.74
N ILE A 232 -8.64 6.88 8.51
CA ILE A 232 -8.11 8.02 9.28
C ILE A 232 -8.03 9.28 8.42
N GLY A 233 -7.35 9.18 7.27
CA GLY A 233 -7.30 10.29 6.31
C GLY A 233 -7.57 9.86 4.88
N VAL A 234 -7.32 8.59 4.56
CA VAL A 234 -7.68 7.99 3.28
C VAL A 234 -9.02 7.28 3.45
N VAL A 235 -10.05 7.79 2.78
CA VAL A 235 -11.39 7.19 2.74
C VAL A 235 -11.53 6.47 1.41
N ASP A 236 -11.28 5.16 1.42
CA ASP A 236 -11.30 4.31 0.24
C ASP A 236 -12.13 3.05 0.52
N LYS A 237 -13.33 2.99 -0.07
CA LYS A 237 -14.24 1.85 0.04
C LYS A 237 -13.69 0.57 -0.61
N GLY A 238 -12.77 0.71 -1.57
CA GLY A 238 -12.05 -0.40 -2.20
C GLY A 238 -11.17 -1.14 -1.20
N LEU A 239 -10.47 -0.41 -0.33
CA LEU A 239 -9.62 -0.94 0.75
C LEU A 239 -10.40 -1.38 2.01
N GLY A 240 -11.73 -1.40 1.94
CA GLY A 240 -12.59 -1.65 3.10
C GLY A 240 -12.63 -0.49 4.11
N ALA A 241 -12.03 0.66 3.79
CA ALA A 241 -11.93 1.84 4.65
C ALA A 241 -13.00 2.89 4.32
N GLY A 242 -14.27 2.45 4.26
CA GLY A 242 -15.41 3.31 3.95
C GLY A 242 -16.04 4.01 5.16
N PHE A 243 -15.62 3.63 6.37
CA PHE A 243 -16.12 4.12 7.65
C PHE A 243 -14.95 4.53 8.55
N GLY A 244 -15.10 5.62 9.30
CA GLY A 244 -14.07 6.17 10.17
C GLY A 244 -14.06 7.68 10.11
N ILE A 245 -12.86 8.25 10.15
CA ILE A 245 -12.61 9.70 10.09
C ILE A 245 -11.83 10.06 8.82
N ASN A 246 -11.69 11.36 8.55
CA ASN A 246 -10.88 11.88 7.45
C ASN A 246 -9.86 12.92 7.95
N ILE A 247 -9.00 13.42 7.06
CA ILE A 247 -7.89 14.33 7.41
C ILE A 247 -8.37 15.65 8.06
N LEU A 248 -9.60 16.08 7.76
CA LEU A 248 -10.23 17.29 8.28
C LEU A 248 -11.02 17.05 9.57
N SER A 249 -11.24 15.80 9.99
CA SER A 249 -12.10 15.49 11.13
C SER A 249 -11.60 16.09 12.43
N GLU A 250 -12.43 16.92 13.06
CA GLU A 250 -12.09 17.59 14.32
C GLU A 250 -12.09 16.60 15.50
N ASN A 251 -11.48 16.99 16.63
CA ASN A 251 -11.35 16.11 17.79
C ASN A 251 -12.71 15.59 18.30
N GLU A 252 -13.77 16.40 18.22
CA GLU A 252 -15.12 15.99 18.61
C GLU A 252 -15.65 14.86 17.70
N GLU A 253 -15.52 14.99 16.38
CA GLU A 253 -15.91 13.94 15.43
C GLU A 253 -15.12 12.65 15.65
N ILE A 254 -13.82 12.77 15.96
CA ILE A 254 -12.96 11.62 16.28
C ILE A 254 -13.46 10.89 17.52
N ILE A 255 -13.81 11.63 18.58
CA ILE A 255 -14.32 11.06 19.83
C ILE A 255 -15.68 10.39 19.60
N GLN A 256 -16.61 11.06 18.93
CA GLN A 256 -17.92 10.49 18.59
C GLN A 256 -17.80 9.21 17.75
N THR A 257 -16.86 9.18 16.80
CA THR A 257 -16.57 7.98 16.00
C THR A 257 -16.04 6.85 16.89
N ALA A 258 -15.14 7.15 17.83
CA ALA A 258 -14.63 6.18 18.77
C ALA A 258 -15.72 5.59 19.67
N GLU A 259 -16.62 6.44 20.19
CA GLU A 259 -17.76 6.02 21.02
C GLU A 259 -18.71 5.11 20.25
N LYS A 260 -19.01 5.44 18.98
CA LYS A 260 -19.82 4.60 18.11
C LYS A 260 -19.17 3.23 17.89
N ILE A 261 -17.87 3.19 17.61
CA ILE A 261 -17.13 1.92 17.45
C ILE A 261 -17.17 1.12 18.75
N ALA A 262 -16.94 1.77 19.89
CA ALA A 262 -16.93 1.12 21.19
C ALA A 262 -18.29 0.53 21.56
N GLN A 263 -19.37 1.28 21.32
CA GLN A 263 -20.74 0.83 21.56
C GLN A 263 -21.08 -0.40 20.71
N ILE A 264 -20.72 -0.39 19.42
CA ILE A 264 -20.94 -1.54 18.54
C ILE A 264 -20.11 -2.73 19.03
N ALA A 265 -18.82 -2.54 19.29
CA ALA A 265 -17.91 -3.61 19.69
C ALA A 265 -18.30 -4.26 21.03
N ALA A 266 -18.82 -3.48 22.00
CA ALA A 266 -19.26 -3.99 23.29
C ALA A 266 -20.51 -4.89 23.20
N ASN A 267 -21.29 -4.77 22.12
CA ASN A 267 -22.51 -5.56 21.88
C ASN A 267 -22.27 -6.86 21.09
N LEU A 268 -21.00 -7.21 20.80
CA LEU A 268 -20.58 -8.38 20.01
C LEU A 268 -19.88 -9.44 20.87
#